data_AF-A0A6A3BYD1-F1
#
_entry.id   AF-A0A6A3BYD1-F1
#
_cell.length_a   1.000
_cell.length_b   1.000
_cell.length_c   1.000
_cell.angle_alpha   90.00
_cell.angle_beta   90.00
_cell.angle_gamma   90.00
#
_symmetry.space_group_name_H-M   'P 1'
#
loop_
_entity.id
_entity.type
_entity.pdbx_description
1 polymer ?
#
loop_
_entity_poly.entity_id
_entity_poly.type
_entity_poly.pdbx_seq_one_letter_code
_entity_poly.pdbx_strand_id
1 'polypeptide(L)'
;MVARGDLGAELPIEEEEINRTCRSMGKAVIVATNMLESMIVHPTPTRAEVSDIAIAVREGADAVMLSGETAHGKFPLKAVKVMHTVALRTEATITGGEMPPNLGQAFKNHMSKMFAYHATMMSNTLGISTVVFTITGFMAILLGHYCPSGTIFAFSNECTEARNGEGRRRGGSRSEWQATHLAIPVHSQYPGPQSVAAFEE
;
A
#
# COMPACT_ATOMS: atom_id res chain seq x y z
N MET A 1 11.69 3.33 -2.72
CA MET A 1 11.19 3.04 -4.09
C MET A 1 12.20 2.11 -4.73
N VAL A 2 11.73 1.02 -5.34
CA VAL A 2 12.52 0.03 -6.06
C VAL A 2 12.19 0.20 -7.54
N ALA A 3 13.12 0.77 -8.30
CA ALA A 3 12.98 0.98 -9.74
C ALA A 3 13.67 -0.18 -10.48
N ARG A 4 12.88 -1.18 -10.88
CA ARG A 4 13.39 -2.43 -11.46
C ARG A 4 14.22 -2.23 -12.72
N GLY A 5 13.84 -1.27 -13.57
CA GLY A 5 14.55 -0.94 -14.80
C GLY A 5 15.99 -0.46 -14.56
N ASP A 6 16.18 0.44 -13.60
CA ASP A 6 17.51 0.93 -13.23
C ASP A 6 18.30 -0.13 -12.47
N LEU A 7 17.63 -0.87 -11.58
CA LEU A 7 18.27 -1.88 -10.74
C LEU A 7 18.83 -3.05 -11.55
N GLY A 8 18.05 -3.56 -12.51
CA GLY A 8 18.44 -4.67 -13.38
C GLY A 8 19.53 -4.30 -14.39
N ALA A 9 19.78 -3.01 -14.63
CA ALA A 9 20.84 -2.55 -15.51
C ALA A 9 22.23 -2.63 -14.83
N GLU A 10 22.30 -2.36 -13.52
CA GLU A 10 23.57 -2.23 -12.80
C GLU A 10 23.95 -3.49 -12.02
N LEU A 11 22.98 -4.29 -11.55
CA LEU A 11 23.27 -5.37 -10.62
C LEU A 11 22.35 -6.60 -10.85
N PRO A 12 22.86 -7.83 -10.62
CA PRO A 12 22.07 -9.06 -10.69
C PRO A 12 21.24 -9.31 -9.40
N ILE A 13 20.61 -8.28 -8.83
CA ILE A 13 20.04 -8.33 -7.46
C ILE A 13 18.71 -9.06 -7.39
N GLU A 14 18.49 -9.68 -6.23
CA GLU A 14 17.22 -10.22 -5.77
C GLU A 14 16.35 -9.09 -5.17
N GLU A 15 15.36 -8.60 -5.93
CA GLU A 15 14.41 -7.56 -5.51
C GLU A 15 13.69 -7.91 -4.20
N GLU A 16 13.45 -9.20 -4.00
CA GLU A 16 12.85 -9.78 -2.79
C GLU A 16 13.62 -9.37 -1.52
N GLU A 17 14.96 -9.34 -1.56
CA GLU A 17 15.78 -9.03 -0.39
C GLU A 17 15.66 -7.56 0.02
N ILE A 18 15.56 -6.66 -0.96
CA ILE A 18 15.36 -5.22 -0.72
C ILE A 18 13.98 -5.00 -0.07
N ASN A 19 12.95 -5.64 -0.62
CA ASN A 19 11.59 -5.56 -0.11
C ASN A 19 11.51 -6.07 1.33
N ARG A 20 12.06 -7.27 1.59
CA ARG A 20 12.11 -7.90 2.91
C ARG A 20 12.86 -7.04 3.94
N THR A 21 14.01 -6.48 3.55
CA THR A 21 14.81 -5.62 4.43
C THR A 21 14.05 -4.36 4.79
N CYS A 22 13.47 -3.67 3.81
CA CYS A 22 12.71 -2.45 4.06
C CYS A 22 11.47 -2.70 4.93
N ARG A 23 10.74 -3.80 4.69
CA ARG A 23 9.63 -4.25 5.53
C ARG A 23 10.09 -4.52 6.95
N SER A 24 11.23 -5.19 7.16
CA SER A 24 11.75 -5.44 8.52
C SER A 24 12.05 -4.13 9.29
N MET A 25 12.42 -3.07 8.58
CA MET A 25 12.69 -1.74 9.13
C MET A 25 11.43 -0.90 9.32
N GLY A 26 10.25 -1.38 8.92
CA GLY A 26 9.00 -0.61 8.97
C GLY A 26 8.96 0.55 7.99
N LYS A 27 9.69 0.47 6.87
CA LYS A 27 9.71 1.49 5.83
C LYS A 27 8.82 1.07 4.67
N ALA A 28 8.03 2.02 4.16
CA ALA A 28 7.18 1.78 3.00
C ALA A 28 8.01 1.54 1.73
N VAL A 29 7.58 0.56 0.94
CA VAL A 29 8.22 0.13 -0.30
C VAL A 29 7.27 0.33 -1.47
N ILE A 30 7.75 1.06 -2.47
CA ILE A 30 7.04 1.27 -3.74
C ILE A 30 7.82 0.53 -4.81
N VAL A 31 7.20 -0.44 -5.47
CA VAL A 31 7.78 -1.15 -6.62
C VAL A 31 7.34 -0.42 -7.90
N ALA A 32 8.31 -0.05 -8.73
CA ALA A 32 8.11 0.79 -9.90
C ALA A 32 8.81 0.22 -11.14
N THR A 33 8.31 0.63 -12.32
CA THR A 33 8.78 0.31 -13.68
C THR A 33 8.43 -1.08 -14.22
N ASN A 34 8.17 -1.17 -15.53
CA ASN A 34 7.90 -2.38 -16.30
C ASN A 34 6.76 -3.29 -15.79
N MET A 35 5.77 -2.73 -15.09
CA MET A 35 4.66 -3.53 -14.54
C MET A 35 3.62 -3.88 -15.60
N LEU A 36 3.29 -2.95 -16.52
CA LEU A 36 2.31 -3.13 -17.59
C LEU A 36 2.78 -2.48 -18.92
N GLU A 37 4.08 -2.52 -19.20
CA GLU A 37 4.73 -1.83 -20.34
C GLU A 37 4.03 -2.11 -21.69
N SER A 38 3.62 -3.36 -21.93
CA SER A 38 2.91 -3.75 -23.15
C SER A 38 1.59 -3.00 -23.33
N MET A 39 0.97 -2.54 -22.24
CA MET A 39 -0.29 -1.81 -22.25
C MET A 39 -0.16 -0.36 -22.72
N ILE A 40 1.06 0.14 -22.94
CA ILE A 40 1.29 1.42 -23.63
C ILE A 40 0.72 1.34 -25.05
N VAL A 41 0.92 0.21 -25.73
CA VAL A 41 0.56 0.01 -27.13
C VAL A 41 -0.64 -0.92 -27.31
N HIS A 42 -0.79 -1.91 -26.41
CA HIS A 42 -1.80 -2.96 -26.50
C HIS A 42 -2.89 -2.81 -25.43
N PRO A 43 -4.14 -3.22 -25.70
CA PRO A 43 -5.23 -3.09 -24.74
C PRO A 43 -5.21 -4.14 -23.62
N THR A 44 -4.36 -5.16 -23.71
CA THR A 44 -4.30 -6.32 -22.81
C THR A 44 -2.86 -6.59 -22.40
N PRO A 45 -2.61 -6.88 -21.10
CA PRO A 45 -1.27 -7.21 -20.63
C PRO A 45 -0.86 -8.62 -21.05
N THR A 46 0.43 -8.88 -20.93
CA THR A 46 1.00 -10.22 -21.05
C THR A 46 0.83 -11.01 -19.75
N ARG A 47 0.96 -12.35 -19.85
CA ARG A 47 0.95 -13.23 -18.67
C ARG A 47 2.12 -12.93 -17.72
N ALA A 48 3.27 -12.54 -18.27
CA ALA A 48 4.46 -12.22 -17.50
C ALA A 48 4.22 -10.99 -16.61
N GLU A 49 3.69 -9.90 -17.18
CA GLU A 49 3.34 -8.67 -16.45
C GLU A 49 2.32 -8.91 -15.33
N VAL A 50 1.28 -9.70 -15.60
CA VAL A 50 0.30 -10.05 -14.56
C VAL A 50 0.93 -10.87 -13.43
N SER A 51 1.82 -11.82 -13.78
CA SER A 51 2.54 -12.61 -12.79
C SER A 51 3.49 -11.75 -11.95
N ASP A 52 4.10 -10.74 -12.57
CA ASP A 52 5.06 -9.85 -11.95
C ASP A 52 4.41 -8.94 -10.90
N ILE A 53 3.27 -8.34 -11.22
CA ILE A 53 2.44 -7.60 -10.26
C ILE A 53 2.05 -8.49 -9.08
N ALA A 54 1.63 -9.73 -9.36
CA ALA A 54 1.23 -10.66 -8.32
C ALA A 54 2.39 -11.07 -7.40
N ILE A 55 3.62 -11.14 -7.92
CA ILE A 55 4.82 -11.40 -7.11
C ILE A 55 5.10 -10.19 -6.21
N ALA A 56 5.14 -8.98 -6.77
CA ALA A 56 5.40 -7.76 -6.00
C ALA A 56 4.39 -7.56 -4.84
N VAL A 57 3.10 -7.82 -5.09
CA VAL A 57 2.05 -7.75 -4.06
C VAL A 57 2.24 -8.86 -3.02
N ARG A 58 2.63 -10.08 -3.42
CA ARG A 58 2.85 -11.20 -2.50
C ARG A 58 4.08 -11.00 -1.61
N GLU A 59 5.13 -10.38 -2.14
CA GLU A 59 6.30 -9.95 -1.36
C GLU A 59 5.97 -8.80 -0.40
N GLY A 60 4.78 -8.21 -0.55
CA GLY A 60 4.26 -7.20 0.34
C GLY A 60 4.81 -5.81 0.03
N ALA A 61 4.93 -5.46 -1.25
CA ALA A 61 5.07 -4.07 -1.66
C ALA A 61 3.88 -3.24 -1.12
N ASP A 62 4.15 -2.09 -0.49
CA ASP A 62 3.10 -1.20 0.01
C ASP A 62 2.37 -0.47 -1.12
N ALA A 63 3.05 -0.26 -2.24
CA ALA A 63 2.45 0.27 -3.45
C ALA A 63 3.15 -0.24 -4.72
N VAL A 64 2.38 -0.29 -5.80
CA VAL A 64 2.86 -0.55 -7.16
C VAL A 64 2.63 0.69 -8.01
N MET A 65 3.61 1.05 -8.83
CA MET A 65 3.60 2.29 -9.61
C MET A 65 3.48 1.98 -11.12
N LEU A 66 2.59 2.73 -11.78
CA LEU A 66 2.52 2.83 -13.23
C LEU A 66 3.30 4.08 -13.69
N SER A 67 4.00 3.97 -14.80
CA SER A 67 4.87 5.01 -15.36
C SER A 67 4.33 5.42 -16.74
N GLY A 68 4.95 4.92 -17.82
CA GLY A 68 4.59 5.26 -19.20
C GLY A 68 3.19 4.81 -19.58
N GLU A 69 2.66 3.78 -18.90
CA GLU A 69 1.33 3.22 -19.13
C GLU A 69 0.21 4.25 -18.88
N THR A 70 0.37 5.05 -17.83
CA THR A 70 -0.59 6.11 -17.46
C THR A 70 -0.19 7.48 -17.99
N ALA A 71 1.11 7.76 -18.13
CA ALA A 71 1.59 9.07 -18.55
C ALA A 71 1.36 9.35 -20.06
N HIS A 72 1.62 8.36 -20.92
CA HIS A 72 1.53 8.52 -22.37
C HIS A 72 1.06 7.25 -23.10
N GLY A 73 0.48 6.29 -22.37
CA GLY A 73 -0.06 5.06 -22.92
C GLY A 73 -1.38 5.28 -23.67
N LYS A 74 -1.70 4.39 -24.61
CA LYS A 74 -2.98 4.41 -25.34
C LYS A 74 -4.17 3.97 -24.48
N PHE A 75 -3.92 3.29 -23.35
CA PHE A 75 -4.94 2.67 -22.51
C PHE A 75 -4.76 2.92 -21.00
N PRO A 76 -4.64 4.18 -20.54
CA PRO A 76 -4.28 4.52 -19.16
C PRO A 76 -5.30 3.98 -18.13
N LEU A 77 -6.60 4.18 -18.40
CA LEU A 77 -7.68 3.70 -17.52
C LEU A 77 -7.74 2.17 -17.45
N LYS A 78 -7.40 1.47 -18.54
CA LYS A 78 -7.37 0.00 -18.54
C LYS A 78 -6.18 -0.53 -17.76
N ALA A 79 -5.01 0.11 -17.88
CA ALA A 79 -3.83 -0.27 -17.12
C ALA A 79 -4.10 -0.19 -15.60
N VAL A 80 -4.69 0.91 -15.12
CA VAL A 80 -5.09 1.05 -13.70
C VAL A 80 -6.10 -0.03 -13.28
N LYS A 81 -7.11 -0.30 -14.11
CA LYS A 81 -8.12 -1.34 -13.82
C LYS A 81 -7.51 -2.74 -13.73
N VAL A 82 -6.58 -3.07 -14.64
CA VAL A 82 -5.86 -4.34 -14.63
C VAL A 82 -5.03 -4.44 -13.35
N MET A 83 -4.21 -3.43 -13.06
CA MET A 83 -3.37 -3.36 -11.86
C MET A 83 -4.21 -3.59 -10.58
N HIS A 84 -5.30 -2.84 -10.43
CA HIS A 84 -6.24 -2.98 -9.31
C HIS A 84 -6.83 -4.39 -9.22
N THR A 85 -7.24 -4.98 -10.34
CA THR A 85 -7.83 -6.32 -10.35
C THR A 85 -6.83 -7.41 -9.96
N VAL A 86 -5.57 -7.29 -10.41
CA VAL A 86 -4.51 -8.25 -10.08
C VAL A 86 -4.10 -8.11 -8.62
N ALA A 87 -3.96 -6.88 -8.11
CA ALA A 87 -3.67 -6.61 -6.70
C ALA A 87 -4.74 -7.25 -5.78
N LEU A 88 -6.02 -6.93 -6.00
CA LEU A 88 -7.12 -7.49 -5.20
C LEU A 88 -7.17 -9.01 -5.22
N ARG A 89 -6.98 -9.63 -6.40
CA ARG A 89 -6.95 -11.09 -6.51
C ARG A 89 -5.78 -11.70 -5.77
N THR A 90 -4.64 -11.04 -5.79
CA THR A 90 -3.43 -11.52 -5.12
C THR A 90 -3.57 -11.39 -3.61
N GLU A 91 -4.04 -10.24 -3.12
CA GLU A 91 -4.32 -10.00 -1.69
C GLU A 91 -5.29 -11.04 -1.12
N ALA A 92 -6.32 -11.42 -1.87
CA ALA A 92 -7.26 -12.47 -1.47
C ALA A 92 -6.61 -13.85 -1.28
N THR A 93 -5.44 -14.10 -1.87
CA THR A 93 -4.68 -15.35 -1.69
C THR A 93 -3.67 -15.31 -0.55
N ILE A 94 -3.34 -14.11 -0.05
CA ILE A 94 -2.40 -13.95 1.05
C ILE A 94 -3.13 -14.30 2.35
N THR A 95 -2.73 -15.40 2.98
CA THR A 95 -3.26 -15.80 4.30
C THR A 95 -2.49 -15.08 5.39
N GLY A 96 -3.21 -14.52 6.37
CA GLY A 96 -2.78 -13.36 7.15
C GLY A 96 -1.50 -13.48 7.99
N GLY A 97 -0.85 -12.32 8.14
CA GLY A 97 0.04 -11.87 9.22
C GLY A 97 1.18 -12.80 9.63
N GLU A 98 2.38 -12.60 9.07
CA GLU A 98 3.59 -13.20 9.64
C GLU A 98 3.76 -12.75 11.09
N MET A 99 3.82 -13.73 12.00
CA MET A 99 4.12 -13.47 13.40
C MET A 99 5.59 -13.04 13.51
N PRO A 100 5.89 -11.87 14.09
CA PRO A 100 7.28 -11.48 14.27
C PRO A 100 7.98 -12.52 15.16
N PRO A 101 9.12 -13.09 14.72
CA PRO A 101 9.88 -14.00 15.56
C PRO A 101 10.36 -13.23 16.80
N ASN A 102 10.06 -13.75 17.99
CA ASN A 102 10.41 -13.16 19.30
C ASN A 102 9.67 -11.87 19.69
N LEU A 103 8.35 -11.97 19.88
CA LEU A 103 7.50 -10.95 20.53
C LEU A 103 8.17 -10.27 21.74
N GLY A 104 8.68 -11.06 22.69
CA GLY A 104 9.21 -10.53 23.97
C GLY A 104 10.44 -9.63 23.86
N GLN A 105 11.20 -9.72 22.76
CA GLN A 105 12.43 -8.93 22.56
C GLN A 105 12.21 -7.75 21.61
N ALA A 106 11.32 -7.91 20.62
CA ALA A 106 10.92 -6.84 19.69
C ALA A 106 10.18 -5.68 20.40
N PHE A 107 9.50 -5.97 21.50
CA PHE A 107 8.62 -5.02 22.18
C PHE A 107 9.20 -4.33 23.42
N LYS A 108 10.42 -4.70 23.84
CA LYS A 108 11.02 -4.21 25.10
C LYS A 108 11.13 -2.68 25.21
N ASN A 109 11.13 -1.95 24.08
CA ASN A 109 11.33 -0.49 24.06
C ASN A 109 10.20 0.31 23.38
N HIS A 110 9.12 -0.31 22.89
CA HIS A 110 8.06 0.41 22.16
C HIS A 110 6.65 -0.13 22.46
N MET A 111 5.99 0.45 23.47
CA MET A 111 4.59 0.13 23.81
C MET A 111 3.64 0.32 22.62
N SER A 112 3.88 1.30 21.75
CA SER A 112 3.04 1.53 20.56
C SER A 112 3.02 0.32 19.61
N LYS A 113 4.15 -0.38 19.47
CA LYS A 113 4.24 -1.58 18.61
C LYS A 113 3.43 -2.74 19.20
N MET A 114 3.43 -2.89 20.53
CA MET A 114 2.58 -3.88 21.22
C MET A 114 1.10 -3.63 20.95
N PHE A 115 0.65 -2.38 21.13
CA PHE A 115 -0.74 -2.03 20.89
C PHE A 115 -1.16 -2.25 19.44
N ALA A 116 -0.33 -1.82 18.48
CA ALA A 116 -0.63 -2.02 17.07
C ALA A 116 -0.70 -3.51 16.69
N TYR A 117 0.23 -4.32 17.18
CA TYR A 117 0.23 -5.76 16.93
C TYR A 117 -1.01 -6.45 17.51
N HIS A 118 -1.31 -6.21 18.79
CA HIS A 118 -2.47 -6.83 19.43
C HIS A 118 -3.80 -6.33 18.85
N ALA A 119 -3.90 -5.04 18.51
CA ALA A 119 -5.08 -4.50 17.83
C ALA A 119 -5.30 -5.18 16.46
N THR A 120 -4.22 -5.38 15.69
CA THR A 120 -4.27 -6.09 14.41
C THR A 120 -4.68 -7.55 14.58
N MET A 121 -4.12 -8.25 15.56
CA MET A 121 -4.50 -9.63 15.87
C MET A 121 -5.97 -9.76 16.27
N MET A 122 -6.48 -8.84 17.10
CA MET A 122 -7.90 -8.82 17.48
C MET A 122 -8.80 -8.50 16.28
N SER A 123 -8.43 -7.52 15.45
CA SER A 123 -9.15 -7.17 14.22
C SER A 123 -9.22 -8.34 13.25
N ASN A 124 -8.10 -9.05 13.04
CA ASN A 124 -8.03 -10.22 12.17
C ASN A 124 -8.85 -11.39 12.70
N THR A 125 -8.82 -11.63 14.01
CA THR A 125 -9.58 -12.71 14.66
C THR A 125 -11.09 -12.48 14.57
N LEU A 126 -11.52 -11.22 14.74
CA LEU A 126 -12.93 -10.84 14.69
C LEU A 126 -13.43 -10.50 13.28
N GLY A 127 -12.51 -10.31 12.31
CA GLY A 127 -12.84 -9.87 10.96
C GLY A 127 -13.43 -8.46 10.90
N ILE A 128 -13.02 -7.55 11.80
CA ILE A 128 -13.57 -6.20 11.92
C ILE A 128 -12.60 -5.13 11.40
N SER A 129 -13.12 -4.00 10.92
CA SER A 129 -12.33 -2.81 10.59
C SER A 129 -11.79 -2.12 11.84
N THR A 130 -10.61 -1.50 11.73
CA THR A 130 -9.96 -0.79 12.84
C THR A 130 -10.05 0.71 12.65
N VAL A 131 -10.42 1.45 13.70
CA VAL A 131 -10.45 2.93 13.70
C VAL A 131 -9.31 3.45 14.56
N VAL A 132 -8.58 4.46 14.05
CA VAL A 132 -7.39 5.03 14.68
C VAL A 132 -7.49 6.55 14.69
N PHE A 133 -7.39 7.14 15.86
CA PHE A 133 -7.21 8.59 16.01
C PHE A 133 -5.73 8.88 16.25
N THR A 134 -5.12 9.71 15.40
CA THR A 134 -3.69 9.98 15.46
C THR A 134 -3.40 11.40 15.04
N ILE A 135 -2.54 12.11 15.78
CA ILE A 135 -2.16 13.49 15.43
C ILE A 135 -1.15 13.44 14.27
N THR A 136 -0.10 12.63 14.39
CA THR A 136 0.99 12.56 13.41
C THR A 136 0.87 11.42 12.38
N GLY A 137 -0.21 10.65 12.39
CA GLY A 137 -0.31 9.48 11.50
C GLY A 137 0.56 8.28 11.89
N PHE A 138 1.48 8.42 12.86
CA PHE A 138 2.42 7.36 13.25
C PHE A 138 1.73 6.03 13.60
N MET A 139 0.61 6.08 14.31
CA MET A 139 -0.13 4.88 14.69
C MET A 139 -0.82 4.22 13.49
N ALA A 140 -1.27 5.01 12.51
CA ALA A 140 -1.87 4.48 11.28
C ALA A 140 -0.83 3.74 10.42
N ILE A 141 0.37 4.33 10.28
CA ILE A 141 1.50 3.70 9.59
C ILE A 141 1.90 2.39 10.29
N LEU A 142 1.99 2.43 11.63
CA LEU A 142 2.38 1.27 12.40
C LEU A 142 1.36 0.12 12.33
N LEU A 143 0.07 0.43 12.29
CA LEU A 143 -0.97 -0.57 12.05
C LEU A 143 -0.93 -1.11 10.62
N GLY A 144 -0.69 -0.25 9.63
CA GLY A 144 -0.52 -0.66 8.23
C GLY A 144 0.63 -1.66 8.04
N HIS A 145 1.72 -1.48 8.80
CA HIS A 145 2.88 -2.39 8.80
C HIS A 145 2.52 -3.83 9.19
N TYR A 146 1.55 -4.02 10.07
CA TYR A 146 1.09 -5.35 10.47
C TYR A 146 0.04 -5.95 9.53
N CYS A 147 -0.31 -5.24 8.44
CA CYS A 147 -1.27 -5.64 7.40
C CYS A 147 -2.53 -6.34 7.97
N PRO A 148 -3.37 -5.64 8.74
CA PRO A 148 -4.67 -6.19 9.16
C PRO A 148 -5.52 -6.56 7.95
N SER A 149 -6.32 -7.62 8.09
CA SER A 149 -7.27 -8.04 7.06
C SER A 149 -8.47 -7.08 6.94
N GLY A 150 -8.75 -6.33 8.00
CA GLY A 150 -9.75 -5.27 8.03
C GLY A 150 -9.20 -3.92 7.55
N THR A 151 -10.05 -3.11 6.96
CA THR A 151 -9.71 -1.73 6.57
C THR A 151 -9.37 -0.89 7.81
N ILE A 152 -8.32 -0.06 7.70
CA ILE A 152 -7.92 0.90 8.73
C ILE A 152 -8.51 2.27 8.39
N PHE A 153 -9.28 2.84 9.30
CA PHE A 153 -9.76 4.22 9.22
C PHE A 153 -8.93 5.11 10.14
N ALA A 154 -8.06 5.93 9.55
CA ALA A 154 -7.23 6.88 10.30
C ALA A 154 -7.83 8.29 10.27
N PHE A 155 -7.95 8.91 11.44
CA PHE A 155 -8.39 10.29 11.60
C PHE A 155 -7.28 11.11 12.25
N SER A 156 -6.92 12.24 11.63
CA SER A 156 -5.93 13.18 12.15
C SER A 156 -6.43 14.63 12.10
N ASN A 157 -5.96 15.43 13.05
CA ASN A 157 -6.18 16.87 13.12
C ASN A 157 -5.09 17.70 12.40
N GLU A 158 -3.95 17.09 12.08
CA GLU A 158 -2.85 17.73 11.35
C GLU A 158 -2.73 17.16 9.94
N CYS A 159 -2.91 18.02 8.94
CA CYS A 159 -2.84 17.67 7.52
C CYS A 159 -1.38 17.66 7.00
N THR A 160 -0.45 17.15 7.80
CA THR A 160 1.00 17.25 7.52
C THR A 160 1.62 15.92 7.10
N GLU A 161 1.24 14.79 7.71
CA GLU A 161 1.83 13.48 7.39
C GLU A 161 1.02 12.63 6.42
N ALA A 162 -0.31 12.82 6.34
CA ALA A 162 -1.13 12.25 5.27
C ALA A 162 -0.73 12.76 3.87
N ARG A 163 0.04 13.87 3.83
CA ARG A 163 0.43 14.61 2.62
C ARG A 163 1.92 14.54 2.33
N ASN A 164 2.76 13.85 3.12
CA ASN A 164 4.19 13.75 2.80
C ASN A 164 4.52 12.72 1.69
N GLY A 165 3.49 12.13 1.07
CA GLY A 165 3.56 11.54 -0.27
C GLY A 165 3.17 12.50 -1.40
N GLU A 166 2.72 13.74 -1.11
CA GLU A 166 2.17 14.63 -2.15
C GLU A 166 2.42 16.12 -1.86
N GLY A 167 3.09 16.78 -2.81
CA GLY A 167 3.63 18.13 -2.71
C GLY A 167 2.72 19.19 -2.06
N ARG A 168 3.29 19.81 -1.02
CA ARG A 168 3.11 21.19 -0.53
C ARG A 168 2.18 22.10 -1.34
N ARG A 169 1.03 22.50 -0.76
CA ARG A 169 0.50 23.88 -0.92
C ARG A 169 -0.10 24.41 0.39
N ARG A 170 0.34 25.61 0.76
CA ARG A 170 -0.10 26.43 1.91
C ARG A 170 -1.49 27.05 1.65
N GLY A 171 -2.23 27.27 2.73
CA GLY A 171 -3.07 28.45 2.91
C GLY A 171 -4.52 28.18 3.35
N GLY A 172 -4.95 28.82 4.44
CA GLY A 172 -6.36 29.06 4.74
C GLY A 172 -6.83 28.59 6.12
N SER A 173 -7.04 29.53 7.04
CA SER A 173 -7.66 29.29 8.35
C SER A 173 -9.13 28.94 8.23
N ARG A 174 -9.53 27.78 8.78
CA ARG A 174 -10.82 27.57 9.45
C ARG A 174 -10.76 26.24 10.18
N SER A 175 -11.27 26.23 11.40
CA SER A 175 -11.47 25.04 12.23
C SER A 175 -12.51 24.12 11.58
N GLU A 176 -12.07 23.34 10.61
CA GLU A 176 -12.82 22.23 10.05
C GLU A 176 -12.09 20.95 10.43
N TRP A 177 -12.76 20.07 11.16
CA TRP A 177 -12.36 18.68 11.26
C TRP A 177 -12.52 18.07 9.87
N GLN A 178 -11.48 18.18 9.05
CA GLN A 178 -11.43 17.49 7.77
C GLN A 178 -11.16 16.02 8.08
N ALA A 179 -12.19 15.20 7.94
CA ALA A 179 -12.00 13.76 7.77
C ALA A 179 -11.25 13.56 6.46
N THR A 180 -9.92 13.65 6.51
CA THR A 180 -9.10 13.03 5.48
C THR A 180 -9.36 11.54 5.63
N HIS A 181 -10.24 11.01 4.79
CA HIS A 181 -10.36 9.57 4.58
C HIS A 181 -9.02 9.09 4.03
N LEU A 182 -8.06 8.82 4.91
CA LEU A 182 -7.00 7.87 4.62
C LEU A 182 -7.65 6.49 4.74
N ALA A 183 -8.56 6.19 3.81
CA ALA A 183 -8.90 4.82 3.52
C ALA A 183 -7.66 4.27 2.81
N ILE A 184 -6.76 3.63 3.57
CA ILE A 184 -5.87 2.65 2.97
C ILE A 184 -6.80 1.47 2.67
N PRO A 185 -7.33 1.33 1.44
CA PRO A 185 -8.38 0.37 1.19
C PRO A 185 -7.70 -0.98 0.99
N VAL A 186 -7.46 -1.70 2.08
CA VAL A 186 -7.38 -3.17 2.02
C VAL A 186 -8.83 -3.62 2.15
N HIS A 187 -9.49 -3.80 1.00
CA HIS A 187 -10.92 -4.10 0.96
C HIS A 187 -11.14 -5.61 0.97
N SER A 188 -11.55 -6.10 2.13
CA SER A 188 -12.20 -7.41 2.29
C SER A 188 -13.64 -7.36 1.76
N GLN A 189 -14.05 -8.47 1.16
CA GLN A 189 -15.25 -8.70 0.36
C GLN A 189 -16.56 -8.17 0.99
N TYR A 190 -17.13 -7.08 0.46
CA TYR A 190 -18.59 -6.85 0.35
C TYR A 190 -18.89 -5.89 -0.82
N PRO A 191 -19.94 -6.10 -1.62
CA PRO A 191 -20.23 -5.28 -2.80
C PRO A 191 -20.99 -4.00 -2.41
N GLY A 192 -20.43 -2.83 -2.71
CA GLY A 192 -21.05 -1.51 -2.52
C GLY A 192 -20.20 -0.40 -3.17
N PRO A 193 -20.77 0.76 -3.56
CA PRO A 193 -20.48 1.41 -4.84
C PRO A 193 -19.12 2.13 -4.90
N GLN A 194 -18.39 1.80 -5.97
CA GLN A 194 -17.43 2.60 -6.76
C GLN A 194 -16.77 3.82 -6.07
N SER A 195 -15.46 3.71 -5.83
CA SER A 195 -14.54 4.86 -5.95
C SER A 195 -13.30 4.44 -6.73
N VAL A 196 -13.46 4.40 -8.05
CA VAL A 196 -12.33 4.48 -8.98
C VAL A 196 -11.86 5.93 -8.91
N ALA A 197 -10.66 6.19 -8.38
CA ALA A 197 -10.02 7.49 -8.54
C ALA A 197 -9.56 7.61 -10.00
N ALA A 198 -10.49 8.01 -10.86
CA ALA A 198 -10.18 8.54 -12.18
C ALA A 198 -9.90 10.03 -11.99
N PHE A 199 -8.66 10.43 -12.22
CA PHE A 199 -8.31 11.82 -12.47
C PHE A 199 -8.82 12.18 -13.88
N GLU A 200 -9.82 13.04 -13.97
CA GLU A 200 -10.08 13.90 -15.12
C GLU A 200 -10.22 15.35 -14.61
N GLU A 201 -9.39 16.22 -15.21
CA GLU A 201 -9.23 17.68 -15.15
C GLU A 201 -9.50 18.47 -13.85
#